data_AF-A0A7C1VXT4-F1
#
_entry.id   AF-A0A7C1VXT4-F1
#
_cell.length_a   1.000
_cell.length_b   1.000
_cell.length_c   1.000
_cell.angle_alpha   90.00
_cell.angle_beta   90.00
_cell.angle_gamma   90.00
#
_symmetry.space_group_name_H-M   'P 1'
#
loop_
_entity.id
_entity.type
_entity.pdbx_description
1 polymer ?
#
loop_
_entity_poly.entity_id
_entity_poly.type
_entity_poly.pdbx_seq_one_letter_code
_entity_poly.pdbx_strand_id
1 'polypeptide(L)'
;MNELFAKYQKPLLKIVNHPLGRKYIGINPKKKIVGLAPNAFAVREENRIKAEFRCYSLFAKKLGLALHGYNSLLEGIKYYFTPQEIRFLEFALRSGNPIYPSTGDGSVHLYQPAPDRTMAYMRSQASGSTARPTETPAYAYTNPWSSGAYPQILTLARGFIPFITSAIGKFAKKKSAILSIYVTTLNDDWPSEAESALDIIQTTQASMTDLVLSDYSKITLNTPDLGSARKDLADITASQYNNFTLNATGLGWIDIVGNTKLGMRDGHDVDNQPVNAGLGDNSYKSGITFSTSEQADTDQDPKLIVIYTVPGGSALLHHLIS
;
A
#
# COMPACT_ATOMS: atom_id res chain seq x y z
N MET A 1 9.75 -7.41 15.57
CA MET A 1 10.03 -8.07 14.27
C MET A 1 11.16 -7.41 13.50
N ASN A 2 11.21 -6.07 13.38
CA ASN A 2 12.33 -5.37 12.73
C ASN A 2 13.70 -5.69 13.36
N GLU A 3 13.77 -5.78 14.69
CA GLU A 3 15.00 -6.19 15.41
C GLU A 3 15.47 -7.60 15.03
N LEU A 4 14.54 -8.52 14.77
CA LEU A 4 14.86 -9.88 14.34
C LEU A 4 15.54 -9.85 12.96
N PHE A 5 14.95 -9.13 12.01
CA PHE A 5 15.51 -9.00 10.66
C PHE A 5 16.88 -8.31 10.69
N ALA A 6 17.04 -7.27 11.51
CA ALA A 6 18.33 -6.60 11.67
C ALA A 6 19.39 -7.53 12.28
N LYS A 7 19.06 -8.26 13.35
CA LYS A 7 19.97 -9.23 13.99
C LYS A 7 20.44 -10.30 12.99
N TYR A 8 19.52 -10.81 12.17
CA TYR A 8 19.79 -11.88 11.21
C TYR A 8 20.04 -11.39 9.79
N GLN A 9 20.37 -10.11 9.60
CA GLN A 9 20.47 -9.52 8.25
C GLN A 9 21.48 -10.25 7.36
N LYS A 10 22.67 -10.58 7.88
CA LYS A 10 23.70 -11.29 7.12
C LYS A 10 23.23 -12.66 6.59
N PRO A 11 22.74 -13.59 7.42
CA PRO A 11 22.26 -14.88 6.92
C PRO A 11 20.98 -14.77 6.10
N LEU A 12 20.08 -13.82 6.40
CA LEU A 12 18.90 -13.53 5.56
C LEU A 12 19.31 -13.11 4.15
N LEU A 13 20.32 -12.23 4.01
CA LEU A 13 20.84 -11.83 2.71
C LEU A 13 21.48 -12.99 1.93
N LYS A 14 22.03 -14.00 2.61
CA LYS A 14 22.51 -15.22 1.93
C LYS A 14 21.34 -16.02 1.35
N ILE A 15 20.24 -16.15 2.09
CA ILE A 15 19.01 -16.77 1.59
C ILE A 15 18.50 -16.03 0.35
N VAL A 16 18.20 -14.73 0.46
CA VAL A 16 17.51 -14.00 -0.62
C VAL A 16 18.41 -13.68 -1.81
N ASN A 17 19.72 -13.90 -1.72
CA ASN A 17 20.61 -13.87 -2.88
C ASN A 17 20.90 -15.25 -3.48
N HIS A 18 20.43 -16.34 -2.85
CA HIS A 18 20.46 -17.67 -3.45
C HIS A 18 19.25 -17.87 -4.38
N PRO A 19 19.40 -18.50 -5.57
CA PRO A 19 18.29 -18.68 -6.51
C PRO A 19 17.05 -19.35 -5.93
N LEU A 20 17.23 -20.40 -5.11
CA LEU A 20 16.11 -21.06 -4.42
C LEU A 20 15.45 -20.14 -3.39
N GLY A 21 16.24 -19.40 -2.60
CA GLY A 21 15.69 -18.47 -1.62
C GLY A 21 14.90 -17.34 -2.28
N ARG A 22 15.36 -16.83 -3.41
CA ARG A 22 14.60 -15.87 -4.25
C ARG A 22 13.25 -16.40 -4.69
N LYS A 23 13.23 -17.65 -5.20
CA LYS A 23 12.01 -18.31 -5.63
C LYS A 23 11.01 -18.46 -4.48
N TYR A 24 11.45 -18.93 -3.31
CA TYR A 24 10.58 -19.14 -2.15
C TYR A 24 10.05 -17.84 -1.55
N ILE A 25 10.89 -16.81 -1.44
CA ILE A 25 10.47 -15.51 -0.89
C ILE A 25 9.72 -14.67 -1.95
N GLY A 26 9.73 -15.08 -3.22
CA GLY A 26 9.08 -14.35 -4.31
C GLY A 26 9.75 -13.00 -4.59
N ILE A 27 11.09 -12.93 -4.45
CA ILE A 27 11.88 -11.73 -4.74
C ILE A 27 12.82 -12.07 -5.90
N ASN A 28 12.60 -11.46 -7.08
CA ASN A 28 13.40 -11.75 -8.27
C ASN A 28 14.05 -10.52 -8.95
N PRO A 29 14.78 -9.65 -8.21
CA PRO A 29 15.54 -8.58 -8.82
C PRO A 29 16.76 -9.15 -9.55
N LYS A 30 17.11 -8.55 -10.69
CA LYS A 30 18.36 -8.85 -11.40
C LYS A 30 19.59 -8.49 -10.55
N LYS A 31 19.46 -7.53 -9.64
CA LYS A 31 20.55 -7.01 -8.80
C LYS A 31 20.66 -7.75 -7.46
N LYS A 32 21.80 -7.59 -6.80
CA LYS A 32 22.04 -8.14 -5.46
C LYS A 32 21.17 -7.42 -4.43
N ILE A 33 20.49 -8.19 -3.60
CA ILE A 33 19.72 -7.69 -2.47
C ILE A 33 20.70 -7.34 -1.36
N VAL A 34 20.56 -6.15 -0.79
CA VAL A 34 21.41 -5.60 0.26
C VAL A 34 20.64 -5.32 1.55
N GLY A 35 19.30 -5.32 1.49
CA GLY A 35 18.41 -5.14 2.63
C GLY A 35 17.20 -6.06 2.58
N LEU A 36 16.76 -6.52 3.75
CA LEU A 36 15.53 -7.28 3.92
C LEU A 36 14.90 -6.84 5.25
N ALA A 37 13.63 -6.48 5.20
CA ALA A 37 12.79 -6.15 6.34
C ALA A 37 11.51 -7.00 6.25
N PRO A 38 10.67 -7.03 7.29
CA PRO A 38 9.45 -7.83 7.27
C PRO A 38 8.55 -7.56 6.06
N ASN A 39 8.45 -6.30 5.65
CA ASN A 39 7.59 -5.82 4.56
C ASN A 39 8.38 -5.21 3.39
N ALA A 40 9.72 -5.25 3.40
CA ALA A 40 10.51 -4.63 2.34
C ALA A 40 11.76 -5.43 1.95
N PHE A 41 12.24 -5.24 0.73
CA PHE A 41 13.61 -5.59 0.34
C PHE A 41 14.28 -4.41 -0.36
N ALA A 42 15.61 -4.39 -0.35
CA ALA A 42 16.39 -3.33 -0.96
C ALA A 42 17.51 -3.88 -1.83
N VAL A 43 17.71 -3.26 -3.00
CA VAL A 43 18.82 -3.55 -3.92
C VAL A 43 19.73 -2.33 -4.06
N ARG A 44 21.02 -2.59 -4.27
CA ARG A 44 21.99 -1.53 -4.56
C ARG A 44 22.01 -1.23 -6.05
N GLU A 45 21.88 0.04 -6.39
CA GLU A 45 22.00 0.56 -7.75
C GLU A 45 23.06 1.67 -7.75
N GLU A 46 24.31 1.31 -8.08
CA GLU A 46 25.46 2.23 -8.03
C GLU A 46 25.60 2.91 -6.66
N ASN A 47 25.39 4.23 -6.59
CA ASN A 47 25.44 5.04 -5.38
C ASN A 47 24.07 5.20 -4.69
N ARG A 48 23.03 4.47 -5.15
CA ARG A 48 21.66 4.53 -4.63
C ARG A 48 21.21 3.17 -4.10
N ILE A 49 20.16 3.22 -3.28
CA ILE A 49 19.41 2.06 -2.83
C ILE A 49 18.00 2.20 -3.38
N LYS A 50 17.48 1.15 -4.00
CA LYS A 50 16.08 1.00 -4.38
C LYS A 50 15.44 0.02 -3.41
N ALA A 51 14.50 0.49 -2.60
CA ALA A 51 13.71 -0.35 -1.70
C ALA A 51 12.28 -0.49 -2.23
N GLU A 52 11.73 -1.70 -2.14
CA GLU A 52 10.33 -2.00 -2.44
C GLU A 52 9.63 -2.40 -1.14
N PHE A 53 8.59 -1.67 -0.78
CA PHE A 53 7.76 -1.86 0.40
C PHE A 53 6.41 -2.43 0.03
N ARG A 54 5.89 -3.29 0.91
CA ARG A 54 4.53 -3.83 0.89
C ARG A 54 3.74 -3.32 2.10
N CYS A 55 2.41 -3.33 2.00
CA CYS A 55 1.52 -2.87 3.06
C CYS A 55 1.64 -3.73 4.33
N TYR A 56 1.95 -5.03 4.17
CA TYR A 56 2.10 -6.02 5.25
C TYR A 56 3.49 -6.63 5.25
N SER A 57 3.76 -7.37 6.33
CA SER A 57 4.99 -8.16 6.54
C SER A 57 5.09 -9.40 5.64
N LEU A 58 4.93 -9.23 4.32
CA LEU A 58 4.95 -10.27 3.29
C LEU A 58 6.19 -11.17 3.38
N PHE A 59 7.38 -10.56 3.52
CA PHE A 59 8.64 -11.31 3.51
C PHE A 59 8.86 -12.07 4.80
N ALA A 60 8.38 -11.56 5.94
CA ALA A 60 8.34 -12.34 7.18
C ALA A 60 7.39 -13.53 7.07
N LYS A 61 6.19 -13.35 6.51
CA LYS A 61 5.24 -14.46 6.26
C LYS A 61 5.85 -15.53 5.35
N LYS A 62 6.42 -15.14 4.21
CA LYS A 62 7.06 -16.06 3.26
C LYS A 62 8.29 -16.74 3.86
N LEU A 63 9.09 -16.04 4.66
CA LEU A 63 10.23 -16.63 5.37
C LEU A 63 9.79 -17.64 6.43
N GLY A 64 8.75 -17.32 7.21
CA GLY A 64 8.18 -18.23 8.19
C GLY A 64 7.69 -19.54 7.56
N LEU A 65 6.97 -19.44 6.44
CA LEU A 65 6.53 -20.60 5.66
C LEU A 65 7.71 -21.41 5.10
N ALA A 66 8.73 -20.72 4.58
CA ALA A 66 9.93 -21.38 4.05
C ALA A 66 10.70 -22.16 5.13
N LEU A 67 10.78 -21.63 6.36
CA LEU A 67 11.45 -22.30 7.47
C LEU A 67 10.62 -23.43 8.09
N HIS A 68 9.30 -23.28 8.15
CA HIS A 68 8.41 -24.25 8.79
C HIS A 68 8.29 -25.58 8.02
N GLY A 69 8.35 -25.53 6.69
CA GLY A 69 8.03 -26.68 5.85
C GLY A 69 8.99 -27.87 5.93
N TYR A 70 10.09 -27.83 6.69
CA TYR A 70 11.14 -28.89 6.75
C TYR A 70 11.48 -29.51 5.38
N ASN A 71 11.28 -28.75 4.30
CA ASN A 71 11.29 -29.30 2.97
C ASN A 71 12.75 -29.41 2.54
N SER A 72 13.14 -30.60 2.13
CA SER A 72 14.50 -31.00 1.71
C SER A 72 15.15 -30.07 0.67
N LEU A 73 14.38 -29.21 0.03
CA LEU A 73 14.83 -28.20 -0.94
C LEU A 73 15.58 -27.01 -0.31
N LEU A 74 15.51 -26.81 1.01
CA LEU A 74 16.24 -25.75 1.73
C LEU A 74 17.38 -26.28 2.60
N GLU A 75 17.86 -27.51 2.39
CA GLU A 75 19.05 -28.02 3.09
C GLU A 75 20.27 -27.11 2.94
N GLY A 76 20.42 -26.44 1.80
CA GLY A 76 21.45 -25.42 1.58
C GLY A 76 21.31 -24.18 2.47
N ILE A 77 20.09 -23.81 2.88
CA ILE A 77 19.85 -22.67 3.77
C ILE A 77 20.23 -22.98 5.22
N LYS A 78 20.15 -24.26 5.63
CA LYS A 78 20.52 -24.72 6.97
C LYS A 78 21.99 -24.41 7.30
N TYR A 79 22.86 -24.27 6.31
CA TYR A 79 24.27 -23.90 6.54
C TYR A 79 24.47 -22.43 6.93
N TYR A 80 23.45 -21.58 6.81
CA TYR A 80 23.55 -20.16 7.15
C TYR A 80 23.08 -19.84 8.56
N PHE A 81 22.44 -20.79 9.24
CA PHE A 81 21.89 -20.63 10.58
C PHE A 81 22.24 -21.86 11.43
N THR A 82 22.55 -21.66 12.69
CA THR A 82 22.62 -22.78 13.64
C THR A 82 21.23 -23.40 13.82
N PRO A 83 21.12 -24.69 14.18
CA PRO A 83 19.83 -25.32 14.48
C PRO A 83 19.01 -24.57 15.54
N GLN A 84 19.68 -23.89 16.48
CA GLN A 84 19.04 -23.07 17.51
C GLN A 84 18.46 -21.77 16.91
N GLU A 85 19.17 -21.11 16.01
CA GLU A 85 18.68 -19.93 15.29
C GLU A 85 17.52 -20.27 14.36
N ILE A 86 17.54 -21.43 13.70
CA ILE A 86 16.41 -21.89 12.88
C ILE A 86 15.17 -22.09 13.74
N ARG A 87 15.29 -22.79 14.88
CA ARG A 87 14.16 -22.99 15.80
C ARG A 87 13.65 -21.67 16.37
N PHE A 88 14.54 -20.75 16.69
CA PHE A 88 14.16 -19.43 17.18
C PHE A 88 13.44 -18.60 16.11
N LEU A 89 13.96 -18.57 14.88
CA LEU A 89 13.33 -17.89 13.75
C LEU A 89 12.00 -18.52 13.40
N GLU A 90 11.92 -19.85 13.36
CA GLU A 90 10.67 -20.57 13.17
C GLU A 90 9.68 -20.17 14.26
N PHE A 91 10.04 -20.26 15.54
CA PHE A 91 9.16 -19.87 16.64
C PHE A 91 8.71 -18.40 16.57
N ALA A 92 9.65 -17.47 16.32
CA ALA A 92 9.38 -16.05 16.22
C ALA A 92 8.49 -15.68 15.01
N LEU A 93 8.51 -16.50 13.95
CA LEU A 93 7.71 -16.30 12.75
C LEU A 93 6.42 -17.16 12.71
N ARG A 94 6.35 -18.23 13.52
CA ARG A 94 5.27 -19.25 13.58
C ARG A 94 4.24 -19.01 14.68
N SER A 95 4.54 -18.24 15.72
CA SER A 95 3.62 -17.99 16.87
C SER A 95 2.26 -17.34 16.52
N GLY A 96 1.95 -17.14 15.23
CA GLY A 96 0.63 -17.45 14.70
C GLY A 96 -0.54 -16.74 15.39
N ASN A 97 -0.87 -15.56 14.89
CA ASN A 97 -2.16 -14.86 14.99
C ASN A 97 -2.35 -13.85 16.16
N PRO A 98 -2.32 -12.52 15.92
CA PRO A 98 -1.90 -11.80 14.71
C PRO A 98 -0.59 -11.05 14.96
N ILE A 99 0.56 -11.63 14.61
CA ILE A 99 1.83 -10.86 14.47
C ILE A 99 1.97 -10.32 13.02
N TYR A 100 1.14 -10.80 12.09
CA TYR A 100 0.90 -10.18 10.79
C TYR A 100 -0.51 -9.60 10.85
N PRO A 101 -0.73 -8.48 11.55
CA PRO A 101 -2.05 -7.88 11.57
C PRO A 101 -2.43 -7.57 10.11
N SER A 102 -3.66 -7.97 9.73
CA SER A 102 -4.28 -7.63 8.45
C SER A 102 -4.09 -6.14 8.20
N THR A 103 -3.86 -5.77 6.96
CA THR A 103 -3.36 -4.44 6.68
C THR A 103 -4.47 -3.42 6.74
N GLY A 104 -4.09 -2.20 7.13
CA GLY A 104 -4.97 -1.05 7.01
C GLY A 104 -5.04 -0.53 5.57
N ASP A 105 -4.66 -1.33 4.56
CA ASP A 105 -4.98 -1.01 3.17
C ASP A 105 -6.38 -1.51 2.85
N GLY A 106 -7.16 -0.64 2.24
CA GLY A 106 -8.61 -0.84 2.27
C GLY A 106 -9.31 0.43 1.85
N SER A 107 -10.59 0.51 2.21
CA SER A 107 -11.36 1.73 1.97
C SER A 107 -12.40 2.00 3.03
N VAL A 108 -12.75 3.28 3.17
CA VAL A 108 -13.89 3.72 3.96
C VAL A 108 -14.90 4.37 3.03
N HIS A 109 -16.14 3.90 3.11
CA HIS A 109 -17.25 4.27 2.24
C HIS A 109 -18.20 5.16 3.02
N LEU A 110 -18.77 6.14 2.33
CA LEU A 110 -19.91 6.92 2.79
C LEU A 110 -21.04 6.75 1.79
N TYR A 111 -22.23 6.43 2.28
CA TYR A 111 -23.47 6.36 1.48
C TYR A 111 -24.42 7.44 1.96
N GLN A 112 -24.88 8.30 1.05
CA GLN A 112 -25.80 9.36 1.40
C GLN A 112 -27.02 9.36 0.48
N PRO A 113 -28.22 9.09 1.02
CA PRO A 113 -29.46 9.25 0.26
C PRO A 113 -29.79 10.73 0.04
N ALA A 114 -30.63 10.97 -0.97
CA ALA A 114 -31.29 12.27 -1.15
C ALA A 114 -32.08 12.70 0.12
N PRO A 115 -32.22 14.01 0.39
CA PRO A 115 -31.77 15.12 -0.44
C PRO A 115 -30.28 15.50 -0.28
N ASP A 116 -29.64 15.12 0.82
CA ASP A 116 -28.31 15.66 1.23
C ASP A 116 -27.09 15.02 0.53
N ARG A 117 -27.28 14.45 -0.66
CA ARG A 117 -26.25 13.71 -1.41
C ARG A 117 -25.28 14.59 -2.20
N THR A 118 -24.90 15.75 -1.66
CA THR A 118 -23.97 16.68 -2.32
C THR A 118 -22.53 16.31 -2.00
N MET A 119 -21.60 16.56 -2.93
CA MET A 119 -20.18 16.31 -2.66
C MET A 119 -19.66 17.13 -1.46
N ALA A 120 -20.18 18.35 -1.29
CA ALA A 120 -19.89 19.19 -0.13
C ALA A 120 -20.30 18.53 1.19
N TYR A 121 -21.52 17.95 1.25
CA TYR A 121 -21.99 17.22 2.42
C TYR A 121 -21.15 15.97 2.67
N MET A 122 -20.84 15.19 1.62
CA MET A 122 -20.01 13.98 1.75
C MET A 122 -18.65 14.32 2.34
N ARG A 123 -17.99 15.36 1.81
CA ARG A 123 -16.68 15.81 2.27
C ARG A 123 -16.68 16.37 3.69
N SER A 124 -17.80 16.89 4.21
CA SER A 124 -17.86 17.40 5.58
C SER A 124 -18.02 16.32 6.65
N GLN A 125 -18.29 15.07 6.28
CA GLN A 125 -18.54 14.02 7.27
C GLN A 125 -17.27 13.62 8.02
N ALA A 126 -17.40 13.51 9.35
CA ALA A 126 -16.31 13.05 10.22
C ALA A 126 -16.07 11.53 10.12
N SER A 127 -17.10 10.78 9.73
CA SER A 127 -17.11 9.31 9.66
C SER A 127 -17.79 8.82 8.38
N GLY A 128 -17.37 7.66 7.90
CA GLY A 128 -18.06 6.92 6.85
C GLY A 128 -19.20 6.07 7.38
N SER A 129 -19.86 5.36 6.48
CA SER A 129 -20.91 4.38 6.74
C SER A 129 -20.38 2.95 6.85
N THR A 130 -19.26 2.62 6.19
CA THR A 130 -18.65 1.28 6.21
C THR A 130 -17.15 1.38 6.07
N ALA A 131 -16.40 0.66 6.90
CA ALA A 131 -14.96 0.48 6.76
C ALA A 131 -14.69 -0.96 6.30
N ARG A 132 -13.75 -1.11 5.36
CA ARG A 132 -13.42 -2.39 4.73
C ARG A 132 -11.91 -2.69 4.91
N PRO A 133 -11.46 -3.04 6.13
CA PRO A 133 -10.04 -3.32 6.42
C PRO A 133 -9.60 -4.75 6.08
N THR A 134 -10.52 -5.65 5.72
CA THR A 134 -10.22 -7.06 5.46
C THR A 134 -10.76 -7.56 4.13
N GLU A 135 -11.24 -6.66 3.28
CA GLU A 135 -11.72 -7.03 1.94
C GLU A 135 -10.53 -7.15 0.99
N THR A 136 -10.62 -8.08 0.04
CA THR A 136 -9.59 -8.26 -0.99
C THR A 136 -9.62 -7.19 -2.09
N PRO A 137 -10.78 -6.54 -2.38
CA PRO A 137 -10.80 -5.27 -3.08
C PRO A 137 -10.86 -4.06 -2.15
N ALA A 138 -10.20 -2.99 -2.57
CA ALA A 138 -10.41 -1.64 -2.05
C ALA A 138 -10.81 -0.68 -3.17
N TYR A 139 -11.28 0.49 -2.76
CA TYR A 139 -12.07 1.37 -3.61
C TYR A 139 -11.64 2.83 -3.48
N ALA A 140 -11.55 3.50 -4.61
CA ALA A 140 -11.44 4.95 -4.72
C ALA A 140 -12.34 5.38 -5.87
N TYR A 141 -13.58 5.76 -5.57
CA TYR A 141 -14.58 6.11 -6.58
C TYR A 141 -15.68 7.03 -6.06
N THR A 142 -16.33 7.70 -7.00
CA THR A 142 -17.60 8.41 -6.85
C THR A 142 -18.69 7.69 -7.66
N ASN A 143 -19.83 7.41 -7.04
CA ASN A 143 -20.92 6.65 -7.68
C ASN A 143 -22.32 7.12 -7.20
N PRO A 144 -23.04 7.94 -7.97
CA PRO A 144 -24.48 8.06 -7.87
C PRO A 144 -25.17 6.74 -8.30
N TRP A 145 -26.00 6.19 -7.42
CA TRP A 145 -26.75 4.97 -7.68
C TRP A 145 -28.24 5.21 -7.42
N SER A 146 -29.11 4.58 -8.20
CA SER A 146 -30.53 4.47 -7.88
C SER A 146 -31.02 3.03 -8.01
N SER A 147 -31.97 2.65 -7.16
CA SER A 147 -32.75 1.43 -7.41
C SER A 147 -34.22 1.76 -7.23
N GLY A 148 -35.09 0.98 -7.88
CA GLY A 148 -36.55 1.16 -7.73
C GLY A 148 -37.06 1.04 -6.29
N ALA A 149 -36.24 0.57 -5.35
CA ALA A 149 -36.56 0.41 -3.92
C ALA A 149 -35.88 1.44 -3.00
N TYR A 150 -34.90 2.22 -3.48
CA TYR A 150 -34.15 3.17 -2.66
C TYR A 150 -34.16 4.58 -3.26
N PRO A 151 -34.25 5.64 -2.42
CA PRO A 151 -33.99 7.00 -2.89
C PRO A 151 -32.58 7.06 -3.48
N GLN A 152 -32.37 7.91 -4.49
CA GLN A 152 -31.09 8.03 -5.16
C GLN A 152 -29.96 8.29 -4.13
N ILE A 153 -28.88 7.50 -4.18
CA ILE A 153 -27.77 7.49 -3.22
C ILE A 153 -26.52 8.02 -3.91
N LEU A 154 -25.73 8.86 -3.24
CA LEU A 154 -24.34 9.10 -3.61
C LEU A 154 -23.43 8.26 -2.74
N THR A 155 -22.56 7.48 -3.38
CA THR A 155 -21.50 6.73 -2.72
C THR A 155 -20.16 7.36 -3.00
N LEU A 156 -19.37 7.55 -1.95
CA LEU A 156 -17.99 7.95 -2.03
C LEU A 156 -17.13 6.94 -1.27
N ALA A 157 -16.18 6.33 -1.96
CA ALA A 157 -15.20 5.44 -1.37
C ALA A 157 -13.81 6.05 -1.46
N ARG A 158 -13.06 6.03 -0.34
CA ARG A 158 -11.69 6.54 -0.26
C ARG A 158 -10.74 5.42 0.09
N GLY A 159 -9.66 5.31 -0.68
CA GLY A 159 -8.63 4.30 -0.50
C GLY A 159 -7.58 4.71 0.54
N PHE A 160 -7.17 3.76 1.37
CA PHE A 160 -6.10 3.91 2.35
C PHE A 160 -5.02 2.88 2.05
N ILE A 161 -3.74 3.28 2.08
CA ILE A 161 -2.61 2.48 1.60
C ILE A 161 -1.38 2.75 2.47
N PRO A 162 -1.33 2.21 3.70
CA PRO A 162 -0.23 2.41 4.63
C PRO A 162 0.99 1.53 4.32
N PHE A 163 2.19 2.06 4.53
CA PHE A 163 3.46 1.35 4.40
C PHE A 163 4.35 1.58 5.63
N ILE A 164 4.93 0.49 6.17
CA ILE A 164 5.98 0.59 7.19
C ILE A 164 7.32 0.90 6.48
N THR A 165 7.78 2.15 6.56
CA THR A 165 8.95 2.66 5.83
C THR A 165 10.17 2.95 6.70
N SER A 166 10.06 2.69 8.01
CA SER A 166 11.14 2.85 9.00
C SER A 166 12.45 2.15 8.64
N ALA A 167 12.41 1.11 7.81
CA ALA A 167 13.60 0.43 7.29
C ALA A 167 14.47 1.29 6.34
N ILE A 168 14.04 2.50 5.98
CA ILE A 168 14.87 3.45 5.21
C ILE A 168 15.95 4.07 6.11
N GLY A 169 15.59 4.47 7.34
CA GLY A 169 16.50 5.02 8.34
C GLY A 169 16.75 6.53 8.23
N LYS A 170 17.05 7.15 9.38
CA LYS A 170 17.10 8.61 9.60
C LYS A 170 18.09 9.41 8.76
N PHE A 171 19.11 8.75 8.21
CA PHE A 171 20.17 9.43 7.44
C PHE A 171 19.95 9.36 5.92
N ALA A 172 18.92 8.66 5.47
CA ALA A 172 18.66 8.53 4.04
C ALA A 172 18.19 9.84 3.42
N LYS A 173 18.67 10.12 2.21
CA LYS A 173 18.15 11.19 1.35
C LYS A 173 17.31 10.57 0.24
N LYS A 174 15.99 10.76 0.31
CA LYS A 174 15.01 10.36 -0.72
C LYS A 174 15.35 11.04 -2.05
N LYS A 175 15.21 10.31 -3.16
CA LYS A 175 15.48 10.80 -4.52
C LYS A 175 14.24 10.74 -5.41
N SER A 176 13.54 9.61 -5.37
CA SER A 176 12.27 9.43 -6.07
C SER A 176 11.48 8.31 -5.41
N ALA A 177 10.18 8.28 -5.67
CA ALA A 177 9.32 7.20 -5.23
C ALA A 177 8.19 6.96 -6.23
N ILE A 178 7.73 5.72 -6.30
CA ILE A 178 6.62 5.29 -7.14
C ILE A 178 5.68 4.47 -6.27
N LEU A 179 4.43 4.90 -6.19
CA LEU A 179 3.34 4.08 -5.69
C LEU A 179 2.77 3.27 -6.87
N SER A 180 2.70 1.95 -6.74
CA SER A 180 2.17 1.05 -7.76
C SER A 180 0.91 0.36 -7.24
N ILE A 181 -0.21 0.56 -7.93
CA ILE A 181 -1.53 0.03 -7.57
C ILE A 181 -2.01 -0.92 -8.67
N TYR A 182 -2.38 -2.15 -8.30
CA TYR A 182 -2.98 -3.08 -9.25
C TYR A 182 -4.48 -2.82 -9.34
N VAL A 183 -4.92 -2.27 -10.46
CA VAL A 183 -6.33 -1.94 -10.70
C VAL A 183 -7.04 -3.18 -11.21
N THR A 184 -8.10 -3.62 -10.53
CA THR A 184 -8.90 -4.79 -10.94
C THR A 184 -10.10 -4.37 -11.79
N THR A 185 -10.66 -3.20 -11.52
CA THR A 185 -11.77 -2.62 -12.26
C THR A 185 -11.55 -1.12 -12.43
N LEU A 186 -11.75 -0.63 -13.66
CA LEU A 186 -11.81 0.78 -13.99
C LEU A 186 -13.27 1.11 -14.33
N ASN A 187 -13.77 2.21 -13.79
CA ASN A 187 -15.09 2.76 -14.15
C ASN A 187 -14.85 4.21 -14.54
N ASP A 188 -15.13 4.51 -15.79
CA ASP A 188 -14.85 5.80 -16.44
C ASP A 188 -16.07 6.20 -17.26
N ASP A 189 -17.24 6.08 -16.63
CA ASP A 189 -18.53 6.23 -17.28
C ASP A 189 -19.17 7.59 -16.97
N TRP A 190 -18.38 8.56 -16.47
CA TRP A 190 -18.88 9.87 -16.07
C TRP A 190 -19.09 10.77 -17.30
N PRO A 191 -20.19 11.53 -17.42
CA PRO A 191 -20.49 12.26 -18.65
C PRO A 191 -19.59 13.49 -18.89
N SER A 192 -18.75 13.85 -17.92
CA SER A 192 -17.78 14.95 -18.00
C SER A 192 -16.43 14.44 -17.51
N GLU A 193 -15.46 14.34 -18.41
CA GLU A 193 -14.16 13.72 -18.10
C GLU A 193 -13.19 14.64 -17.37
N ALA A 194 -13.51 15.93 -17.20
CA ALA A 194 -12.57 16.89 -16.60
C ALA A 194 -12.12 16.50 -15.17
N GLU A 195 -12.93 15.71 -14.46
CA GLU A 195 -12.67 15.26 -13.10
C GLU A 195 -12.67 13.73 -12.93
N SER A 196 -12.75 12.99 -14.04
CA SER A 196 -12.51 11.56 -14.13
C SER A 196 -11.02 11.27 -13.89
N ALA A 197 -10.60 11.31 -12.63
CA ALA A 197 -9.20 11.15 -12.26
C ALA A 197 -8.99 10.52 -10.88
N LEU A 198 -7.76 10.10 -10.62
CA LEU A 198 -7.30 9.66 -9.30
C LEU A 198 -6.15 10.53 -8.79
N ASP A 199 -6.28 10.85 -7.51
CA ASP A 199 -5.37 11.71 -6.78
C ASP A 199 -4.76 10.97 -5.59
N ILE A 200 -3.43 11.06 -5.45
CA ILE A 200 -2.68 10.52 -4.31
C ILE A 200 -2.58 11.57 -3.22
N ILE A 201 -3.04 11.25 -2.03
CA ILE A 201 -3.16 12.19 -0.91
C ILE A 201 -2.57 11.58 0.36
N GLN A 202 -2.04 12.40 1.27
CA GLN A 202 -1.59 11.94 2.57
C GLN A 202 -2.78 11.57 3.47
N THR A 203 -2.64 10.51 4.25
CA THR A 203 -3.61 10.19 5.30
C THR A 203 -2.99 10.30 6.69
N THR A 204 -3.84 10.52 7.67
CA THR A 204 -3.55 10.48 9.10
C THR A 204 -4.35 9.37 9.77
N GLN A 205 -4.65 8.27 9.04
CA GLN A 205 -5.38 7.12 9.59
C GLN A 205 -4.73 6.67 10.90
N ALA A 206 -5.51 6.31 11.91
CA ALA A 206 -4.95 6.06 13.24
C ALA A 206 -4.09 4.79 13.25
N SER A 207 -4.59 3.71 12.66
CA SER A 207 -3.96 2.39 12.65
C SER A 207 -3.31 2.08 11.29
N MET A 208 -2.24 1.28 11.33
CA MET A 208 -1.60 0.72 10.13
C MET A 208 -2.23 -0.62 9.71
N THR A 209 -3.11 -1.15 10.55
CA THR A 209 -3.56 -2.55 10.50
C THR A 209 -5.06 -2.70 10.71
N ASP A 210 -5.76 -1.57 10.71
CA ASP A 210 -7.19 -1.50 10.86
C ASP A 210 -7.67 -0.20 10.22
N LEU A 211 -8.91 -0.20 9.75
CA LEU A 211 -9.62 0.97 9.27
C LEU A 211 -10.97 0.99 9.96
N VAL A 212 -11.27 2.13 10.58
CA VAL A 212 -12.54 2.36 11.26
C VAL A 212 -13.31 3.48 10.56
N LEU A 213 -14.60 3.60 10.87
CA LEU A 213 -15.46 4.59 10.21
C LEU A 213 -14.92 6.03 10.32
N SER A 214 -14.31 6.38 11.45
CA SER A 214 -13.74 7.72 11.69
C SER A 214 -12.48 8.01 10.87
N ASP A 215 -11.86 7.01 10.23
CA ASP A 215 -10.74 7.24 9.31
C ASP A 215 -11.20 7.92 8.01
N TYR A 216 -12.50 7.92 7.69
CA TYR A 216 -13.05 8.60 6.51
C TYR A 216 -12.60 10.07 6.38
N SER A 217 -12.52 10.80 7.51
CA SER A 217 -12.07 12.18 7.57
C SER A 217 -10.56 12.35 7.71
N LYS A 218 -9.81 11.26 7.87
CA LYS A 218 -8.35 11.21 8.04
C LYS A 218 -7.59 11.16 6.72
N ILE A 219 -8.26 11.40 5.62
CA ILE A 219 -7.68 11.70 4.32
C ILE A 219 -8.13 13.10 3.96
N THR A 220 -7.18 14.04 3.91
CA THR A 220 -7.44 15.49 3.92
C THR A 220 -8.60 15.87 3.01
N LEU A 221 -9.64 16.47 3.60
CA LEU A 221 -10.96 16.63 2.99
C LEU A 221 -11.05 17.83 2.03
N ASN A 222 -10.46 18.96 2.43
CA ASN A 222 -10.62 20.25 1.76
C ASN A 222 -9.35 20.60 0.96
N THR A 223 -9.43 20.44 -0.36
CA THR A 223 -8.40 20.82 -1.34
C THR A 223 -6.98 20.37 -0.93
N PRO A 224 -6.77 19.05 -0.78
CA PRO A 224 -5.50 18.51 -0.32
C PRO A 224 -4.37 18.78 -1.32
N ASP A 225 -3.16 18.95 -0.81
CA ASP A 225 -1.98 18.83 -1.65
C ASP A 225 -1.95 17.45 -2.30
N LEU A 226 -1.55 17.39 -3.57
CA LEU A 226 -1.42 16.15 -4.32
C LEU A 226 0.01 15.60 -4.23
N GLY A 227 0.13 14.31 -3.95
CA GLY A 227 1.40 13.60 -3.79
C GLY A 227 2.03 13.14 -5.09
N SER A 228 1.27 13.20 -6.19
CA SER A 228 1.73 12.94 -7.56
C SER A 228 1.07 13.94 -8.50
N ALA A 229 1.42 13.89 -9.78
CA ALA A 229 0.50 14.41 -10.79
C ALA A 229 -0.83 13.65 -10.68
N ARG A 230 -1.94 14.36 -10.85
CA ARG A 230 -3.25 13.76 -11.05
C ARG A 230 -3.17 12.79 -12.23
N LYS A 231 -3.81 11.62 -12.10
CA LYS A 231 -3.89 10.65 -13.19
C LYS A 231 -5.31 10.57 -13.70
N ASP A 232 -5.49 10.93 -14.96
CA ASP A 232 -6.74 10.75 -15.69
C ASP A 232 -7.13 9.26 -15.71
N LEU A 233 -8.42 8.96 -15.56
CA LEU A 233 -8.92 7.58 -15.61
C LEU A 233 -8.70 6.94 -16.98
N ALA A 234 -8.68 7.72 -18.06
CA ALA A 234 -8.33 7.25 -19.41
C ALA A 234 -6.88 6.75 -19.50
N ASP A 235 -5.99 7.22 -18.62
CA ASP A 235 -4.59 6.78 -18.52
C ASP A 235 -4.41 5.57 -17.58
N ILE A 236 -5.49 5.11 -16.95
CA ILE A 236 -5.49 3.92 -16.10
C ILE A 236 -5.87 2.71 -16.93
N THR A 237 -5.20 1.59 -16.67
CA THR A 237 -5.61 0.30 -17.25
C THR A 237 -5.97 -0.70 -16.17
N ALA A 238 -7.12 -1.37 -16.34
CA ALA A 238 -7.52 -2.48 -15.50
C ALA A 238 -6.67 -3.74 -15.73
N SER A 239 -6.69 -4.65 -14.75
CA SER A 239 -5.91 -5.89 -14.70
C SER A 239 -4.40 -5.71 -14.80
N GLN A 240 -3.88 -4.55 -14.40
CA GLN A 240 -2.44 -4.31 -14.31
C GLN A 240 -2.05 -3.25 -13.27
N TYR A 241 -0.74 -3.14 -13.04
CA TYR A 241 -0.16 -2.11 -12.19
C TYR A 241 -0.15 -0.74 -12.88
N ASN A 242 -0.70 0.24 -12.18
CA ASN A 242 -0.66 1.64 -12.55
C ASN A 242 0.29 2.38 -11.60
N ASN A 243 1.26 3.11 -12.16
CA ASN A 243 2.33 3.76 -11.40
C ASN A 243 2.07 5.24 -11.19
N PHE A 244 2.12 5.69 -9.94
CA PHE A 244 2.05 7.09 -9.54
C PHE A 244 3.43 7.53 -9.09
N THR A 245 4.11 8.33 -9.92
CA THR A 245 5.40 8.91 -9.55
C THR A 245 5.15 10.03 -8.54
N LEU A 246 5.70 9.90 -7.33
CA LEU A 246 5.50 10.90 -6.31
C LEU A 246 6.29 12.18 -6.63
N ASN A 247 5.63 13.33 -6.51
CA ASN A 247 6.21 14.65 -6.67
C ASN A 247 6.93 15.08 -5.37
N ALA A 248 7.40 16.33 -5.30
CA ALA A 248 8.10 16.84 -4.12
C ALA A 248 7.24 16.74 -2.83
N THR A 249 5.94 17.03 -2.92
CA THR A 249 4.98 16.92 -1.83
C THR A 249 4.84 15.46 -1.36
N GLY A 250 4.57 14.53 -2.29
CA GLY A 250 4.45 13.10 -1.97
C GLY A 250 5.73 12.49 -1.42
N LEU A 251 6.89 12.92 -1.91
CA LEU A 251 8.19 12.56 -1.33
C LEU A 251 8.34 13.07 0.10
N GLY A 252 7.78 14.26 0.41
CA GLY A 252 7.71 14.81 1.76
C GLY A 252 6.97 13.89 2.73
N TRP A 253 5.89 13.23 2.28
CA TRP A 253 5.06 12.35 3.09
C TRP A 253 5.69 10.99 3.43
N ILE A 254 6.77 10.59 2.75
CA ILE A 254 7.48 9.35 3.07
C ILE A 254 8.22 9.53 4.40
N ASP A 255 7.75 8.85 5.44
CA ASP A 255 8.39 8.83 6.75
C ASP A 255 9.50 7.76 6.79
N ILE A 256 10.75 8.21 6.80
CA ILE A 256 11.92 7.32 6.73
C ILE A 256 12.28 6.66 8.07
N VAL A 257 11.65 7.05 9.17
CA VAL A 257 11.86 6.47 10.52
C VAL A 257 10.60 5.85 11.11
N GLY A 258 9.43 6.14 10.54
CA GLY A 258 8.14 5.60 10.95
C GLY A 258 7.37 4.99 9.78
N ASN A 259 6.17 5.53 9.55
CA ASN A 259 5.16 4.93 8.68
C ASN A 259 4.69 5.93 7.63
N THR A 260 4.74 5.53 6.37
CA THR A 260 4.20 6.32 5.26
C THR A 260 2.73 5.98 5.07
N LYS A 261 1.87 7.00 5.13
CA LYS A 261 0.41 6.85 5.05
C LYS A 261 -0.10 7.58 3.82
N LEU A 262 -0.41 6.83 2.78
CA LEU A 262 -0.95 7.33 1.51
C LEU A 262 -2.40 6.90 1.37
N GLY A 263 -3.15 7.63 0.57
CA GLY A 263 -4.52 7.34 0.23
C GLY A 263 -4.86 7.82 -1.16
N MET A 264 -6.06 7.45 -1.60
CA MET A 264 -6.56 7.73 -2.93
C MET A 264 -7.97 8.31 -2.85
N ARG A 265 -8.18 9.40 -3.59
CA ARG A 265 -9.51 10.00 -3.80
C ARG A 265 -9.74 10.16 -5.30
N ASP A 266 -11.00 10.06 -5.67
CA ASP A 266 -11.49 10.39 -7.02
C ASP A 266 -11.47 11.91 -7.23
N GLY A 267 -11.27 12.37 -8.46
CA GLY A 267 -11.14 13.79 -8.80
C GLY A 267 -12.37 14.61 -8.40
N HIS A 268 -13.57 14.06 -8.56
CA HIS A 268 -14.82 14.70 -8.12
C HIS A 268 -14.82 14.97 -6.61
N ASP A 269 -14.29 14.04 -5.82
CA ASP A 269 -14.16 14.17 -4.38
C ASP A 269 -13.14 15.23 -4.01
N VAL A 270 -11.97 15.23 -4.65
CA VAL A 270 -10.91 16.23 -4.38
C VAL A 270 -11.38 17.64 -4.68
N ASP A 271 -11.97 17.84 -5.86
CA ASP A 271 -12.32 19.16 -6.40
C ASP A 271 -13.70 19.66 -5.93
N ASN A 272 -14.40 18.87 -5.11
CA ASN A 272 -15.76 19.20 -4.64
C ASN A 272 -16.78 19.33 -5.77
N GLN A 273 -16.66 18.52 -6.81
CA GLN A 273 -17.51 18.66 -7.98
C GLN A 273 -18.97 18.34 -7.65
N PRO A 274 -19.92 19.15 -8.14
CA PRO A 274 -21.33 18.88 -7.94
C PRO A 274 -21.71 17.59 -8.68
N VAL A 275 -22.33 16.66 -7.96
CA VAL A 275 -23.01 15.51 -8.57
C VAL A 275 -24.39 16.01 -9.00
N ASN A 276 -24.56 16.23 -10.31
CA ASN A 276 -25.79 16.80 -10.87
C ASN A 276 -27.00 15.91 -10.55
N ALA A 277 -28.12 16.54 -10.16
CA ALA A 277 -29.32 15.88 -9.66
C ALA A 277 -30.05 14.96 -10.67
N GLY A 278 -29.56 14.84 -11.91
CA GLY A 278 -30.08 13.95 -12.95
C GLY A 278 -29.30 12.64 -13.14
N LEU A 279 -28.18 12.44 -12.44
CA LEU A 279 -27.32 11.24 -12.58
C LEU A 279 -27.91 9.99 -11.89
N GLY A 280 -29.23 9.88 -11.82
CA GLY A 280 -29.94 8.76 -11.18
C GLY A 280 -29.87 7.44 -11.94
N ASP A 281 -29.01 7.31 -12.96
CA ASP A 281 -28.77 6.04 -13.62
C ASP A 281 -27.57 5.34 -12.98
N ASN A 282 -27.65 4.02 -12.84
CA ASN A 282 -26.57 3.18 -12.28
C ASN A 282 -25.31 3.13 -13.15
N SER A 283 -25.30 3.92 -14.22
CA SER A 283 -24.25 3.99 -15.22
C SER A 283 -23.13 4.96 -14.87
N TYR A 284 -23.36 5.93 -13.98
CA TYR A 284 -22.37 7.00 -13.76
C TYR A 284 -21.44 6.65 -12.60
N LYS A 285 -20.29 6.06 -12.90
CA LYS A 285 -19.27 5.74 -11.91
C LYS A 285 -17.89 6.18 -12.40
N SER A 286 -17.21 6.95 -11.57
CA SER A 286 -15.84 7.43 -11.78
C SER A 286 -14.94 6.84 -10.72
N GLY A 287 -13.89 6.13 -11.12
CA GLY A 287 -12.83 5.66 -10.25
C GLY A 287 -12.51 4.18 -10.39
N ILE A 288 -11.81 3.64 -9.40
CA ILE A 288 -11.23 2.29 -9.49
C ILE A 288 -11.62 1.38 -8.33
N THR A 289 -11.53 0.08 -8.63
CA THR A 289 -11.30 -0.97 -7.64
C THR A 289 -9.84 -1.43 -7.77
N PHE A 290 -9.16 -1.62 -6.65
CA PHE A 290 -7.79 -2.13 -6.62
C PHE A 290 -7.63 -3.30 -5.66
N SER A 291 -6.61 -4.12 -5.93
CA SER A 291 -6.26 -5.27 -5.10
C SER A 291 -5.59 -4.82 -3.80
N THR A 292 -6.02 -5.37 -2.67
CA THR A 292 -5.39 -5.15 -1.36
C THR A 292 -4.46 -6.31 -0.99
N SER A 293 -3.77 -6.17 0.13
CA SER A 293 -2.90 -7.20 0.68
C SER A 293 -3.63 -8.48 1.14
N GLU A 294 -4.96 -8.40 1.29
CA GLU A 294 -5.83 -9.53 1.61
C GLU A 294 -6.07 -10.46 0.41
N GLN A 295 -5.73 -10.03 -0.81
CA GLN A 295 -5.86 -10.85 -2.02
C GLN A 295 -4.80 -11.96 -2.07
N ALA A 296 -5.09 -13.07 -1.40
CA ALA A 296 -4.25 -14.25 -1.33
C ALA A 296 -3.87 -14.81 -2.71
N ASP A 297 -2.71 -15.48 -2.76
CA ASP A 297 -2.20 -16.20 -3.93
C ASP A 297 -2.01 -15.35 -5.19
N THR A 298 -1.80 -14.05 -5.02
CA THR A 298 -1.43 -13.12 -6.09
C THR A 298 -0.17 -12.32 -5.75
N ASP A 299 0.35 -11.60 -6.74
CA ASP A 299 1.41 -10.60 -6.55
C ASP A 299 0.87 -9.17 -6.72
N GLN A 300 -0.45 -8.96 -6.56
CA GLN A 300 -1.21 -7.75 -6.90
C GLN A 300 -1.25 -6.68 -5.79
N ASP A 301 -0.79 -7.00 -4.58
CA ASP A 301 -0.77 -6.07 -3.45
C ASP A 301 -0.12 -4.70 -3.81
N PRO A 302 -0.56 -3.59 -3.21
CA PRO A 302 0.07 -2.29 -3.41
C PRO A 302 1.56 -2.29 -3.07
N LYS A 303 2.34 -1.51 -3.81
CA LYS A 303 3.79 -1.39 -3.62
C LYS A 303 4.21 0.06 -3.55
N LEU A 304 5.14 0.36 -2.65
CA LEU A 304 5.84 1.63 -2.64
C LEU A 304 7.33 1.37 -2.94
N ILE A 305 7.80 1.90 -4.06
CA ILE A 305 9.21 1.85 -4.44
C ILE A 305 9.84 3.18 -4.04
N VAL A 306 10.92 3.15 -3.26
CA VAL A 306 11.66 4.35 -2.85
C VAL A 306 13.12 4.23 -3.26
N ILE A 307 13.62 5.22 -3.98
CA ILE A 307 15.03 5.37 -4.32
C ILE A 307 15.65 6.40 -3.39
N TYR A 308 16.73 6.05 -2.70
CA TYR A 308 17.41 6.92 -1.75
C TYR A 308 18.91 6.71 -1.73
N THR A 309 19.64 7.64 -1.14
CA THR A 309 21.08 7.54 -0.88
C THR A 309 21.35 7.60 0.62
N VAL A 310 22.38 6.89 1.09
CA VAL A 310 22.88 6.97 2.48
C VAL A 310 24.24 7.69 2.53
N PRO A 311 24.46 8.62 3.47
CA PRO A 311 25.75 9.28 3.66
C PRO A 311 26.87 8.27 3.96
N GLY A 312 28.05 8.46 3.38
CA GLY A 312 29.28 7.71 3.75
C GLY A 312 29.66 6.51 2.87
N GLY A 313 28.99 6.26 1.73
CA GLY A 313 29.42 5.30 0.70
C GLY A 313 29.38 3.81 1.06
N SER A 314 29.42 3.47 2.36
CA SER A 314 29.34 2.10 2.83
C SER A 314 27.90 1.60 2.76
N ALA A 315 27.72 0.53 2.00
CA ALA A 315 26.49 -0.25 1.86
C ALA A 315 26.04 -0.98 3.11
N LEU A 316 26.68 -0.71 4.24
CA LEU A 316 26.32 -1.34 5.47
C LEU A 316 25.07 -0.65 5.97
N LEU A 317 23.96 -1.35 5.75
CA LEU A 317 22.72 -1.39 6.52
C LEU A 317 22.96 -1.57 8.05
N HIS A 318 24.10 -1.12 8.59
CA HIS A 318 24.45 -1.15 10.01
C HIS A 318 23.75 -0.03 10.80
N HIS A 319 23.10 0.91 10.12
CA HIS A 319 22.33 1.99 10.76
C HIS A 319 20.82 1.77 10.66
N LEU A 320 20.37 0.52 10.53
CA LEU A 320 18.95 0.19 10.64
C LEU A 320 18.42 0.31 12.07
N ILE A 321 19.26 0.30 13.10
CA ILE A 321 18.83 0.39 14.50
C ILE A 321 19.95 1.04 15.35
N SER A 322 19.98 2.37 15.38
CA SER A 322 20.57 3.17 16.47
C SER A 322 19.88 4.52 16.54
#